data_AF-A0A1N7G5M9-F1
#
_entry.id   AF-A0A1N7G5M9-F1
#
_cell.length_a   1.000
_cell.length_b   1.000
_cell.length_c   1.000
_cell.angle_alpha   90.00
_cell.angle_beta   90.00
_cell.angle_gamma   90.00
#
_symmetry.space_group_name_H-M   'P 1'
#
loop_
_entity.id
_entity.type
_entity.pdbx_description
1 polymer ?
#
loop_
_entity_poly.entity_id
_entity_poly.type
_entity_poly.pdbx_seq_one_letter_code
_entity_poly.pdbx_strand_id
1 'polypeptide(L)'
;MNVFKTPQPDGVLSDSDVKDLAKDVICQLPLPGIEGSPLDPGDIWAVVILAAVNQTSIWETCKDNDNAVCDDTVMDWLHTLNREWLERVANRLLREVAMTILDPNRSRIVSIDFVDNPYHGTYADEEGELCRMHAKDGTTTCHRYCTAYLVSNGKPVTLTMTYVRSDEKEADA
;
A
#
# COMPACT_ATOMS: atom_id res chain seq x y z
N MET A 1 1.82 11.55 -19.70
CA MET A 1 1.69 11.68 -18.24
C MET A 1 0.20 11.79 -17.96
N ASN A 2 -0.45 10.72 -17.51
CA ASN A 2 -1.85 10.80 -17.13
C ASN A 2 -1.89 11.47 -15.76
N VAL A 3 -2.48 12.66 -15.69
CA VAL A 3 -2.68 13.37 -14.43
C VAL A 3 -3.97 12.80 -13.85
N PHE A 4 -3.88 12.11 -12.72
CA PHE A 4 -5.03 11.58 -12.01
C PHE A 4 -5.92 12.74 -11.59
N LYS A 5 -7.17 12.72 -12.05
CA LYS A 5 -8.13 13.80 -11.79
C LYS A 5 -8.90 13.43 -10.53
N THR A 6 -8.53 14.04 -9.41
CA THR A 6 -9.31 13.92 -8.18
C THR A 6 -10.69 14.55 -8.38
N PRO A 7 -11.77 13.91 -7.93
CA PRO A 7 -13.10 14.51 -7.92
C PRO A 7 -13.06 15.84 -7.16
N GLN A 8 -13.70 16.88 -7.72
CA GLN A 8 -13.84 18.15 -7.02
C GLN A 8 -14.83 17.97 -5.85
N PRO A 9 -14.56 18.54 -4.66
CA PRO A 9 -15.33 18.31 -3.42
C PRO A 9 -16.73 18.96 -3.40
N ASP A 10 -17.32 19.20 -4.57
CA ASP A 10 -18.51 20.02 -4.79
C ASP A 10 -19.82 19.31 -4.39
N GLY A 11 -19.76 18.10 -3.80
CA GLY A 11 -20.90 17.24 -3.51
C GLY A 11 -20.62 16.11 -2.50
N VAL A 12 -21.61 15.24 -2.27
CA VAL A 12 -21.48 14.00 -1.50
C VAL A 12 -20.76 12.97 -2.37
N LEU A 13 -19.59 12.50 -1.94
CA LEU A 13 -18.91 11.37 -2.58
C LEU A 13 -19.67 10.08 -2.25
N SER A 14 -20.02 9.32 -3.28
CA SER A 14 -20.56 7.97 -3.11
C SER A 14 -19.44 6.97 -2.83
N ASP A 15 -19.79 5.79 -2.29
CA ASP A 15 -18.84 4.68 -2.13
C ASP A 15 -18.20 4.27 -3.46
N SER A 16 -18.95 4.40 -4.58
CA SER A 16 -18.41 4.14 -5.93
C SER A 16 -17.35 5.15 -6.31
N ASP A 17 -17.56 6.44 -6.03
CA ASP A 17 -16.59 7.49 -6.37
C ASP A 17 -15.25 7.26 -5.64
N VAL A 18 -15.31 6.84 -4.37
CA VAL A 18 -14.12 6.51 -3.58
C VAL A 18 -13.44 5.25 -4.10
N LYS A 19 -14.22 4.21 -4.41
CA LYS A 19 -13.71 2.95 -4.97
C LYS A 19 -13.02 3.15 -6.31
N ASP A 20 -13.65 3.88 -7.22
CA ASP A 20 -13.14 4.11 -8.57
C ASP A 20 -11.86 4.95 -8.53
N LEU A 21 -11.83 6.00 -7.68
CA LEU A 21 -10.62 6.77 -7.44
C LEU A 21 -9.50 5.91 -6.85
N ALA A 22 -9.81 5.05 -5.86
CA ALA A 22 -8.81 4.16 -5.27
C ALA A 22 -8.26 3.18 -6.31
N LYS A 23 -9.13 2.61 -7.16
CA LYS A 23 -8.71 1.72 -8.26
C LYS A 23 -7.82 2.46 -9.25
N ASP A 24 -8.18 3.66 -9.68
CA ASP A 24 -7.38 4.46 -10.62
C ASP A 24 -5.99 4.79 -10.07
N VAL A 25 -5.88 5.11 -8.78
CA VAL A 25 -4.60 5.35 -8.13
C VAL A 25 -3.78 4.05 -8.04
N ILE A 26 -4.37 2.97 -7.55
CA ILE A 26 -3.67 1.71 -7.27
C ILE A 26 -3.29 0.95 -8.54
N CYS A 27 -4.08 1.01 -9.62
CA CYS A 27 -3.76 0.36 -10.90
C CYS A 27 -2.47 0.89 -11.55
N GLN A 28 -1.90 1.98 -11.05
CA GLN A 28 -0.58 2.46 -11.47
C GLN A 28 0.57 1.70 -10.82
N LEU A 29 0.32 1.03 -9.70
CA LEU A 29 1.31 0.16 -9.10
C LEU A 29 1.66 -0.94 -10.09
N PRO A 30 2.96 -1.27 -10.21
CA PRO A 30 3.40 -2.26 -11.17
C PRO A 30 2.78 -3.60 -10.81
N LEU A 31 2.04 -4.21 -11.73
CA LEU A 31 1.61 -5.59 -11.62
C LEU A 31 1.78 -6.22 -13.01
N PRO A 32 2.82 -7.05 -13.22
CA PRO A 32 3.04 -7.65 -14.53
C PRO A 32 1.92 -8.65 -14.83
N GLY A 33 1.46 -8.67 -16.09
CA GLY A 33 0.60 -9.75 -16.56
C GLY A 33 1.34 -11.09 -16.48
N ILE A 34 0.61 -12.17 -16.15
CA ILE A 34 1.13 -13.54 -16.28
C ILE A 34 0.92 -13.98 -17.72
N GLU A 35 1.98 -14.52 -18.34
CA GLU A 35 1.91 -15.02 -19.71
C GLU A 35 0.83 -16.10 -19.85
N GLY A 36 -0.08 -15.92 -20.82
CA GLY A 36 -1.19 -16.84 -21.07
C GLY A 36 -2.41 -16.67 -20.14
N SER A 37 -2.34 -15.80 -19.12
CA SER A 37 -3.50 -15.45 -18.30
C SER A 37 -4.39 -14.44 -19.03
N PRO A 38 -5.71 -14.67 -19.15
CA PRO A 38 -6.64 -13.71 -19.72
C PRO A 38 -7.06 -12.60 -18.73
N LEU A 39 -6.64 -12.71 -17.47
CA LEU A 39 -7.08 -11.81 -16.40
C LEU A 39 -6.35 -10.46 -16.47
N ASP A 40 -7.07 -9.38 -16.17
CA ASP A 40 -6.53 -8.03 -16.09
C ASP A 40 -5.93 -7.77 -14.70
N PRO A 41 -4.72 -7.16 -14.59
CA PRO A 41 -4.18 -6.68 -13.33
C PRO A 41 -5.15 -5.82 -12.50
N GLY A 42 -6.08 -5.09 -13.14
CA GLY A 42 -7.10 -4.31 -12.46
C GLY A 42 -8.13 -5.12 -11.66
N ASP A 43 -8.37 -6.37 -12.03
CA ASP A 43 -9.27 -7.27 -11.30
C ASP A 43 -8.61 -7.80 -10.02
N ILE A 44 -7.28 -7.96 -10.03
CA ILE A 44 -6.49 -8.30 -8.85
C ILE A 44 -6.43 -7.17 -7.86
N TRP A 45 -6.14 -5.96 -8.34
CA TRP A 45 -6.12 -4.80 -7.46
C TRP A 45 -7.48 -4.57 -6.79
N ALA A 46 -8.60 -4.90 -7.45
CA ALA A 46 -9.91 -4.81 -6.81
C ALA A 46 -10.03 -5.72 -5.57
N VAL A 47 -9.52 -6.95 -5.64
CA VAL A 47 -9.49 -7.88 -4.50
C VAL A 47 -8.58 -7.33 -3.40
N VAL A 48 -7.38 -6.88 -3.75
CA VAL A 48 -6.39 -6.35 -2.78
C VAL A 48 -6.91 -5.10 -2.07
N ILE A 49 -7.52 -4.16 -2.81
CA ILE A 49 -8.13 -2.95 -2.25
C ILE A 49 -9.24 -3.34 -1.27
N LEU A 50 -10.12 -4.28 -1.65
CA LEU A 50 -11.23 -4.69 -0.81
C LEU A 50 -10.75 -5.38 0.48
N ALA A 51 -9.74 -6.25 0.38
CA ALA A 51 -9.11 -6.88 1.54
C ALA A 51 -8.48 -5.83 2.48
N ALA A 52 -7.75 -4.86 1.92
CA ALA A 52 -7.11 -3.79 2.69
C ALA A 52 -8.12 -2.87 3.38
N VAL A 53 -9.17 -2.43 2.68
CA VAL A 53 -10.22 -1.56 3.22
C VAL A 53 -10.98 -2.24 4.36
N ASN A 54 -11.27 -3.53 4.21
CA ASN A 54 -11.98 -4.31 5.23
C ASN A 54 -11.06 -4.87 6.31
N GLN A 55 -9.74 -4.63 6.21
CA GLN A 55 -8.72 -5.19 7.09
C GLN A 55 -8.85 -6.71 7.27
N THR A 56 -9.10 -7.41 6.17
CA THR A 56 -9.27 -8.87 6.13
C THR A 56 -8.28 -9.51 5.17
N SER A 57 -8.27 -10.84 5.11
CA SER A 57 -7.39 -11.59 4.20
C SER A 57 -7.90 -11.58 2.75
N ILE A 58 -6.99 -11.83 1.81
CA ILE A 58 -7.35 -12.10 0.40
C ILE A 58 -8.30 -13.29 0.33
N TRP A 59 -8.02 -14.37 1.07
CA TRP A 59 -8.87 -15.56 1.13
C TRP A 59 -10.32 -15.24 1.53
N GLU A 60 -10.53 -14.53 2.65
CA GLU A 60 -11.88 -14.17 3.09
C GLU A 60 -12.56 -13.26 2.07
N THR A 61 -11.80 -12.34 1.46
CA THR A 61 -12.33 -11.44 0.42
C THR A 61 -12.82 -12.21 -0.80
N CYS A 62 -12.05 -13.19 -1.29
CA CYS A 62 -12.45 -14.01 -2.42
C CYS A 62 -13.64 -14.91 -2.08
N LYS A 63 -13.68 -15.46 -0.86
CA LYS A 63 -14.78 -16.29 -0.38
C LYS A 63 -16.11 -15.53 -0.27
N ASP A 64 -16.07 -14.28 0.18
CA ASP A 64 -17.27 -13.46 0.35
C ASP A 64 -17.75 -12.79 -0.95
N ASN A 65 -17.03 -12.97 -2.07
CA ASN A 65 -17.33 -12.34 -3.36
C ASN A 65 -17.29 -13.38 -4.49
N ASP A 66 -18.45 -13.92 -4.86
CA ASP A 66 -18.61 -14.99 -5.88
C ASP A 66 -17.99 -14.68 -7.26
N ASN A 67 -17.78 -13.39 -7.59
CA ASN A 67 -17.18 -12.95 -8.86
C ASN A 67 -15.72 -12.48 -8.72
N ALA A 68 -15.12 -12.59 -7.53
CA ALA A 68 -13.72 -12.23 -7.33
C ALA A 68 -12.80 -13.25 -7.99
N VAL A 69 -11.60 -12.80 -8.36
CA VAL A 69 -10.53 -13.72 -8.76
C VAL A 69 -10.18 -14.62 -7.58
N CYS A 70 -9.91 -15.90 -7.80
CA CYS A 70 -9.54 -16.80 -6.71
C CYS A 70 -8.26 -16.35 -6.01
N ASP A 71 -8.18 -16.63 -4.73
CA ASP A 71 -7.10 -16.21 -3.84
C ASP A 71 -5.74 -16.75 -4.28
N ASP A 72 -5.65 -18.01 -4.71
CA ASP A 72 -4.41 -18.59 -5.25
C ASP A 72 -3.85 -17.75 -6.41
N THR A 73 -4.72 -17.36 -7.36
CA THR A 73 -4.29 -16.54 -8.52
C THR A 73 -3.88 -15.13 -8.10
N VAL A 74 -4.58 -14.54 -7.14
CA VAL A 74 -4.20 -13.23 -6.57
C VAL A 74 -2.82 -13.32 -5.93
N MET A 75 -2.58 -14.34 -5.10
CA MET A 75 -1.32 -14.53 -4.39
C MET A 75 -0.15 -14.83 -5.33
N ASP A 76 -0.35 -15.70 -6.33
CA ASP A 76 0.65 -15.98 -7.38
C ASP A 76 1.09 -14.70 -8.07
N TRP A 77 0.14 -13.81 -8.37
CA TRP A 77 0.44 -12.53 -8.98
C TRP A 77 1.17 -11.57 -8.05
N LEU A 78 0.74 -11.48 -6.78
CA LEU A 78 1.43 -10.65 -5.79
C LEU A 78 2.89 -11.09 -5.57
N HIS A 79 3.18 -12.39 -5.67
CA HIS A 79 4.56 -12.91 -5.59
C HIS A 79 5.45 -12.50 -6.78
N THR A 80 4.88 -12.00 -7.88
CA THR A 80 5.67 -11.47 -9.01
C THR A 80 6.18 -10.05 -8.79
N LEU A 81 5.70 -9.38 -7.74
CA LEU A 81 6.01 -7.98 -7.49
C LEU A 81 7.46 -7.78 -7.05
N ASN A 82 8.16 -6.87 -7.73
CA ASN A 82 9.46 -6.42 -7.26
C ASN A 82 9.27 -5.33 -6.19
N ARG A 83 9.70 -5.61 -4.96
CA ARG A 83 9.55 -4.72 -3.80
C ARG A 83 10.14 -3.32 -4.02
N GLU A 84 11.36 -3.23 -4.53
CA GLU A 84 12.04 -1.93 -4.76
C GLU A 84 11.29 -1.08 -5.80
N TRP A 85 10.84 -1.71 -6.88
CA TRP A 85 10.08 -1.02 -7.91
C TRP A 85 8.69 -0.62 -7.42
N LEU A 86 8.03 -1.48 -6.65
CA LEU A 86 6.75 -1.19 -6.01
C LEU A 86 6.87 0.02 -5.08
N GLU A 87 7.86 0.04 -4.20
CA GLU A 87 8.12 1.16 -3.29
C GLU A 87 8.36 2.47 -4.06
N ARG A 88 9.20 2.43 -5.10
CA ARG A 88 9.49 3.61 -5.93
C ARG A 88 8.23 4.17 -6.58
N VAL A 89 7.37 3.31 -7.14
CA VAL A 89 6.11 3.75 -7.75
C VAL A 89 5.13 4.23 -6.68
N ALA A 90 4.98 3.53 -5.57
CA ALA A 90 4.12 3.92 -4.46
C ALA A 90 4.50 5.30 -3.90
N ASN A 91 5.78 5.57 -3.67
CA ASN A 91 6.26 6.87 -3.20
C ASN A 91 6.00 8.00 -4.20
N ARG A 92 6.09 7.71 -5.50
CA ARG A 92 5.68 8.66 -6.52
C ARG A 92 4.18 8.97 -6.42
N LEU A 93 3.33 7.96 -6.26
CA LEU A 93 1.88 8.14 -6.13
C LEU A 93 1.52 8.91 -4.87
N LEU A 94 2.12 8.58 -3.72
CA LEU A 94 1.93 9.30 -2.47
C LEU A 94 2.25 10.80 -2.63
N ARG A 95 3.37 11.11 -3.28
CA ARG A 95 3.74 12.49 -3.60
C ARG A 95 2.74 13.16 -4.54
N GLU A 96 2.32 12.49 -5.62
CA GLU A 96 1.35 13.05 -6.57
C GLU A 96 0.01 13.35 -5.88
N VAL A 97 -0.50 12.42 -5.07
CA VAL A 97 -1.72 12.61 -4.26
C VAL A 97 -1.54 13.76 -3.25
N ALA A 98 -0.43 13.79 -2.52
CA ALA A 98 -0.14 14.86 -1.57
C ALA A 98 -0.14 16.25 -2.23
N MET A 99 0.40 16.37 -3.45
CA MET A 99 0.41 17.63 -4.21
C MET A 99 -0.97 18.08 -4.67
N THR A 100 -1.98 17.20 -4.70
CA THR A 100 -3.38 17.61 -4.95
C THR A 100 -4.06 18.20 -3.71
N ILE A 101 -3.57 17.87 -2.51
CA ILE A 101 -4.15 18.26 -1.23
C ILE A 101 -3.42 19.46 -0.61
N LEU A 102 -2.11 19.54 -0.83
CA LEU A 102 -1.21 20.45 -0.13
C LEU A 102 -0.78 21.60 -1.03
N ASP A 103 -0.85 22.82 -0.50
CA ASP A 103 -0.16 23.97 -1.07
C ASP A 103 1.37 23.76 -1.00
N PRO A 104 2.08 23.68 -2.15
CA PRO A 104 3.52 23.43 -2.18
C PRO A 104 4.36 24.64 -1.75
N ASN A 105 3.79 25.84 -1.67
CA ASN A 105 4.51 27.04 -1.26
C ASN A 105 4.48 27.27 0.26
N ARG A 106 3.75 26.43 0.99
CA ARG A 106 3.58 26.56 2.44
C ARG A 106 4.50 25.59 3.18
N SER A 107 5.35 26.12 4.05
CA SER A 107 6.14 25.32 5.00
C SER A 107 5.23 24.54 5.95
N ARG A 108 5.55 23.26 6.19
CA ARG A 108 4.81 22.36 7.07
C ARG A 108 5.78 21.57 7.95
N ILE A 109 5.31 21.16 9.12
CA ILE A 109 6.03 20.20 9.97
C ILE A 109 5.76 18.81 9.40
N VAL A 110 6.84 18.09 9.14
CA VAL A 110 6.80 16.68 8.71
C VAL A 110 7.20 15.83 9.89
N SER A 111 6.36 14.83 10.20
CA SER A 111 6.65 13.79 11.17
C SER A 111 7.26 12.60 10.43
N ILE A 112 8.28 12.00 11.03
CA ILE A 112 8.89 10.75 10.56
C ILE A 112 8.77 9.75 11.70
N ASP A 113 8.25 8.56 11.41
CA ASP A 113 8.04 7.52 12.41
C ASP A 113 8.13 6.13 11.79
N PHE A 114 8.44 5.13 12.63
CA PHE A 114 8.45 3.73 12.23
C PHE A 114 7.06 3.10 12.41
N VAL A 115 6.63 2.35 11.40
CA VAL A 115 5.41 1.56 11.42
C VAL A 115 5.79 0.08 11.40
N ASP A 116 5.49 -0.61 12.49
CA ASP A 116 5.73 -2.04 12.65
C ASP A 116 4.49 -2.83 12.28
N ASN A 117 4.56 -3.61 11.19
CA ASN A 117 3.54 -4.55 10.78
C ASN A 117 3.89 -5.96 11.33
N PRO A 118 3.16 -6.48 12.35
CA PRO A 118 3.46 -7.77 12.97
C PRO A 118 3.53 -8.91 11.93
N TYR A 119 4.56 -9.74 12.03
CA TYR A 119 4.75 -10.88 11.14
C TYR A 119 4.45 -12.19 11.86
N HIS A 120 3.56 -13.01 11.27
CA HIS A 120 3.09 -14.28 11.84
C HIS A 120 3.50 -15.51 11.01
N GLY A 121 4.28 -15.32 9.95
CA GLY A 121 4.82 -16.44 9.17
C GLY A 121 5.94 -17.17 9.91
N THR A 122 6.37 -18.28 9.34
CA THR A 122 7.32 -19.20 9.98
C THR A 122 8.78 -18.91 9.65
N TYR A 123 9.09 -18.23 8.55
CA TYR A 123 10.46 -18.01 8.07
C TYR A 123 10.61 -16.63 7.42
N ALA A 124 11.78 -16.03 7.55
CA ALA A 124 12.17 -14.92 6.68
C ALA A 124 12.63 -15.50 5.34
N ASP A 125 12.20 -14.90 4.24
CA ASP A 125 12.62 -15.28 2.89
C ASP A 125 14.04 -14.77 2.61
N GLU A 126 14.42 -13.64 3.22
CA GLU A 126 15.73 -13.02 3.07
C GLU A 126 16.37 -12.69 4.43
N GLU A 127 17.70 -12.82 4.52
CA GLU A 127 18.44 -12.28 5.66
C GLU A 127 18.19 -10.76 5.74
N GLY A 128 18.03 -10.23 6.95
CA GLY A 128 17.75 -8.81 7.17
C GLY A 128 16.29 -8.40 6.95
N GLU A 129 15.42 -9.28 6.45
CA GLU A 129 14.03 -8.93 6.14
C GLU A 129 13.26 -8.48 7.39
N LEU A 130 13.22 -9.29 8.45
CA LEU A 130 12.36 -9.04 9.60
C LEU A 130 13.08 -8.26 10.71
N CYS A 131 12.46 -7.18 11.17
CA CYS A 131 12.88 -6.43 12.35
C CYS A 131 12.33 -7.03 13.64
N ARG A 132 13.00 -6.75 14.76
CA ARG A 132 12.49 -7.07 16.11
C ARG A 132 11.62 -5.95 16.64
N MET A 133 10.52 -6.31 17.30
CA MET A 133 9.63 -5.40 18.02
C MET A 133 9.25 -5.96 19.38
N HIS A 134 8.59 -5.15 20.20
CA HIS A 134 7.95 -5.64 21.42
C HIS A 134 6.86 -6.66 21.09
N ALA A 135 6.62 -7.60 22.01
CA ALA A 135 5.60 -8.61 21.83
C ALA A 135 4.23 -7.97 21.58
N LYS A 136 3.64 -8.28 20.42
CA LYS A 136 2.33 -7.81 19.99
C LYS A 136 1.67 -8.91 19.16
N ASP A 137 0.39 -9.17 19.42
CA ASP A 137 -0.42 -10.17 18.71
C ASP A 137 0.22 -11.57 18.63
N GLY A 138 1.02 -11.93 19.64
CA GLY A 138 1.69 -13.24 19.70
C GLY A 138 2.98 -13.36 18.89
N THR A 139 3.51 -12.27 18.34
CA THR A 139 4.80 -12.25 17.64
C THR A 139 5.75 -11.18 18.18
N THR A 140 7.05 -11.33 17.89
CA THR A 140 8.12 -10.37 18.24
C THR A 140 8.90 -9.91 17.01
N THR A 141 8.43 -10.28 15.83
CA THR A 141 9.01 -9.91 14.53
C THR A 141 7.99 -9.11 13.72
N CYS A 142 8.49 -8.24 12.86
CA CYS A 142 7.67 -7.37 12.03
C CYS A 142 8.37 -7.03 10.71
N HIS A 143 7.58 -6.65 9.72
CA HIS A 143 8.06 -5.80 8.64
C HIS A 143 7.98 -4.35 9.11
N ARG A 144 9.10 -3.63 9.07
CA ARG A 144 9.17 -2.24 9.50
C ARG A 144 9.23 -1.32 8.28
N TYR A 145 8.53 -0.20 8.40
CA TYR A 145 8.56 0.87 7.42
C TYR A 145 8.87 2.19 8.12
N CYS A 146 9.78 2.99 7.56
CA CYS A 146 9.97 4.38 7.95
C CYS A 146 9.03 5.22 7.09
N THR A 147 8.16 6.01 7.73
CA THR A 147 7.14 6.79 7.01
C THR A 147 7.28 8.27 7.34
N ALA A 148 7.23 9.12 6.31
CA ALA A 148 7.13 10.55 6.48
C ALA A 148 5.69 11.00 6.16
N TYR A 149 5.07 11.71 7.09
CA TYR A 149 3.71 12.21 6.94
C TYR A 149 3.56 13.59 7.57
N LEU A 150 2.49 14.28 7.23
CA LEU A 150 2.09 15.52 7.90
C LEU A 150 0.59 15.53 8.17
N VAL A 151 0.15 16.42 9.04
CA VAL A 151 -1.29 16.58 9.34
C VAL A 151 -1.84 17.77 8.55
N SER A 152 -2.88 17.53 7.75
CA SER A 152 -3.65 18.56 7.04
C SER A 152 -5.12 18.39 7.35
N ASN A 153 -5.79 19.45 7.82
CA ASN A 153 -7.20 19.42 8.22
C ASN A 153 -7.55 18.27 9.19
N GLY A 154 -6.65 17.98 10.15
CA GLY A 154 -6.84 16.93 11.15
C GLY A 154 -6.67 15.50 10.62
N LYS A 155 -6.25 15.32 9.36
CA LYS A 155 -6.00 14.00 8.76
C LYS A 155 -4.52 13.85 8.40
N PRO A 156 -3.90 12.67 8.64
CA PRO A 156 -2.55 12.40 8.18
C PRO A 156 -2.53 12.30 6.65
N VAL A 157 -1.51 12.88 6.04
CA VAL A 157 -1.17 12.76 4.62
C VAL A 157 0.23 12.17 4.54
N THR A 158 0.31 10.91 4.15
CA THR A 158 1.59 10.22 3.93
C THR A 158 2.27 10.78 2.69
N LEU A 159 3.55 11.14 2.81
CA LEU A 159 4.34 11.75 1.74
C LEU A 159 5.22 10.72 1.03
N THR A 160 5.82 9.82 1.81
CA THR A 160 6.71 8.75 1.35
C THR A 160 6.86 7.71 2.45
N MET A 161 7.28 6.51 2.06
CA MET A 161 7.73 5.45 2.96
C MET A 161 9.02 4.80 2.43
N THR A 162 9.75 4.10 3.28
CA THR A 162 10.78 3.15 2.87
C THR A 162 10.68 1.91 3.72
N TYR A 163 10.93 0.75 3.13
CA TYR A 163 11.15 -0.48 3.88
C TYR A 163 12.40 -0.33 4.74
N VAL A 164 12.36 -0.86 5.96
CA VAL A 164 13.50 -0.87 6.89
C VAL A 164 13.91 -2.30 7.13
N ARG A 165 15.16 -2.59 6.89
CA ARG A 165 15.75 -3.90 7.13
C ARG A 165 16.38 -3.97 8.52
N SER A 166 16.48 -5.17 9.06
CA SER A 166 17.06 -5.36 10.41
C SER A 166 18.57 -5.21 10.48
N ASP A 167 19.25 -5.21 9.33
CA ASP A 167 20.67 -4.91 9.18
C ASP A 167 20.97 -3.42 8.98
N GLU A 168 19.93 -2.57 8.84
CA GLU A 168 20.05 -1.11 8.79
C GLU A 168 20.03 -0.52 10.20
N LYS A 169 20.83 0.54 10.43
CA LYS A 169 20.73 1.31 11.67
C LYS A 169 19.55 2.27 11.55
N GLU A 170 18.89 2.59 12.65
CA GLU A 170 17.81 3.61 12.66
C GLU A 170 18.23 4.97 12.09
N ALA A 171 19.52 5.30 12.14
CA ALA A 171 20.05 6.54 11.55
C ALA A 171 20.30 6.46 10.03
N ASP A 172 20.33 5.26 9.48
CA ASP A 172 20.54 4.98 8.05
C ASP A 172 19.20 4.72 7.32
N ALA A 173 18.09 4.65 8.06
CA ALA A 173 16.71 4.40 7.60
C ALA A 173 15.85 5.67 7.48
#